data_AF-A0A9E8MJM0-F1
#
_entry.id   AF-A0A9E8MJM0-F1
#
_cell.length_a   1.000
_cell.length_b   1.000
_cell.length_c   1.000
_cell.angle_alpha   90.00
_cell.angle_beta   90.00
_cell.angle_gamma   90.00
#
_symmetry.space_group_name_H-M   'P 1'
#
loop_
_entity.id
_entity.type
_entity.pdbx_description
1 polymer ?
#
loop_
_entity_poly.entity_id
_entity_poly.type
_entity_poly.pdbx_seq_one_letter_code
_entity_poly.pdbx_strand_id
1 'polypeptide(L)' 'MKILAAVVSLALFFASFPLFAYAFWVPEQWAALVFFTGIMSVTLSLAIPFNLLGRRD' A
#
# COMPACT_ATOMS: atom_id res chain seq x y z
N MET A 1 4.97 7.05 18.25
CA MET A 1 5.19 6.84 16.80
C MET A 1 4.60 5.53 16.26
N LYS A 2 4.49 4.44 17.05
CA LYS A 2 3.90 3.16 16.61
C LYS A 2 2.46 3.31 16.07
N ILE A 3 1.62 4.15 16.69
CA ILE A 3 0.26 4.44 16.18
C ILE A 3 0.31 5.06 14.78
N LEU A 4 1.22 6.01 14.53
CA LEU A 4 1.36 6.62 13.21
C LEU A 4 1.78 5.57 12.16
N ALA A 5 2.72 4.69 12.48
CA ALA A 5 3.11 3.59 11.60
C ALA A 5 1.94 2.63 11.29
N ALA A 6 1.10 2.34 12.29
CA ALA A 6 -0.11 1.55 12.10
C ALA A 6 -1.13 2.25 11.19
N VAL A 7 -1.35 3.56 11.38
CA VAL A 7 -2.25 4.36 10.54
C VAL A 7 -1.76 4.43 9.10
N VAL A 8 -0.46 4.64 8.88
CA VAL A 8 0.14 4.67 7.53
C VAL A 8 0.03 3.31 6.85
N SER A 9 0.29 2.22 7.58
CA SER A 9 0.11 0.85 7.07
C SER A 9 -1.34 0.60 6.63
N LEU A 10 -2.33 0.98 7.45
CA LEU A 10 -3.74 0.88 7.10
C LEU A 10 -4.11 1.74 5.88
N ALA A 11 -3.61 2.98 5.81
CA ALA A 11 -3.87 3.85 4.67
C ALA A 11 -3.32 3.26 3.36
N LEU A 12 -2.10 2.71 3.36
CA LEU A 12 -1.52 2.04 2.20
C LEU A 12 -2.30 0.78 1.80
N PHE A 13 -2.77 0.02 2.78
CA PHE A 13 -3.62 -1.15 2.53
C PHE A 13 -4.91 -0.74 1.83
N PHE A 14 -5.64 0.23 2.38
CA PHE A 14 -6.89 0.70 1.78
C PHE A 14 -6.69 1.39 0.43
N ALA A 15 -5.56 2.10 0.22
CA ALA A 15 -5.22 2.72 -1.05
C ALA A 15 -4.93 1.70 -2.16
N SER A 16 -4.49 0.47 -1.81
CA SER A 16 -4.20 -0.55 -2.81
C SER A 16 -5.45 -1.00 -3.59
N PHE A 17 -6.63 -1.08 -2.95
CA PHE A 17 -7.88 -1.48 -3.60
C PHE A 17 -8.30 -0.53 -4.76
N PRO A 18 -8.43 0.79 -4.56
CA PRO A 18 -8.76 1.69 -5.65
C PRO A 18 -7.64 1.76 -6.68
N LEU A 19 -6.35 1.61 -6.32
CA LEU A 19 -5.27 1.55 -7.30
C LEU A 19 -5.42 0.36 -8.25
N PHE A 20 -5.72 -0.83 -7.71
CA PHE A 20 -5.97 -2.01 -8.54
C PHE A 20 -7.20 -1.86 -9.43
N ALA A 21 -8.30 -1.29 -8.91
CA ALA A 21 -9.49 -1.05 -9.70
C ALA A 21 -9.24 0.00 -10.81
N TYR A 22 -8.57 1.10 -10.45
CA TYR A 22 -8.32 2.23 -11.34
C TYR A 22 -7.31 1.90 -12.45
N ALA A 23 -6.43 0.92 -12.24
CA ALA A 23 -5.50 0.43 -13.25
C ALA A 23 -6.20 -0.01 -14.56
N PHE A 24 -7.47 -0.42 -14.49
CA PHE A 24 -8.27 -0.82 -15.66
C PHE A 24 -9.09 0.31 -16.28
N TRP A 25 -9.03 1.53 -15.71
CA TRP A 25 -9.75 2.71 -16.20
C TRP A 25 -8.83 3.82 -16.72
N VAL A 26 -7.54 3.79 -16.40
CA VAL A 26 -6.55 4.73 -16.94
C VAL A 26 -6.16 4.39 -18.38
N PRO A 27 -5.62 5.36 -19.16
CA PRO A 27 -5.06 5.08 -20.47
C PRO A 27 -4.02 3.96 -20.41
N GLU A 28 -3.94 3.15 -21.46
CA GLU A 28 -3.16 1.91 -21.51
C GLU A 28 -1.68 2.11 -21.10
N GLN A 29 -1.07 3.23 -21.50
CA GLN A 29 0.32 3.55 -21.12
C GLN A 29 0.56 3.68 -19.61
N TRP A 30 -0.49 3.93 -18.81
CA TRP A 30 -0.41 4.09 -17.36
C TRP A 30 -0.91 2.87 -16.59
N ALA A 31 -1.64 1.96 -17.24
CA ALA A 31 -2.29 0.82 -16.58
C ALA A 31 -1.30 -0.02 -15.76
N ALA A 32 -0.17 -0.38 -16.36
CA ALA A 32 0.87 -1.16 -15.68
C ALA A 32 1.46 -0.43 -14.47
N LEU A 33 1.71 0.88 -14.57
CA LEU A 33 2.27 1.69 -13.48
C LEU A 33 1.28 1.85 -12.32
N VAL A 34 0.00 2.06 -12.62
CA VAL A 34 -1.06 2.17 -11.61
C VAL A 34 -1.28 0.81 -10.91
N PHE A 35 -1.26 -0.28 -11.67
CA PHE A 35 -1.34 -1.62 -11.09
C PHE A 35 -0.13 -1.91 -10.18
N PHE A 36 1.08 -1.59 -10.64
CA PHE A 36 2.31 -1.80 -9.87
C PHE A 36 2.36 -0.94 -8.60
N THR A 37 1.88 0.30 -8.64
CA THR A 37 1.76 1.12 -7.43
C THR A 37 0.76 0.54 -6.42
N GLY A 38 -0.30 -0.15 -6.89
CA GLY A 38 -1.15 -0.99 -6.04
C GLY A 38 -0.37 -2.11 -5.34
N ILE A 39 0.47 -2.84 -6.08
CA ILE A 39 1.35 -3.90 -5.52
C ILE A 39 2.29 -3.33 -4.47
N MET A 40 2.95 -2.21 -4.76
CA MET A 40 3.86 -1.55 -3.82
C MET A 40 3.12 -1.08 -2.57
N SER A 41 1.91 -0.53 -2.71
CA SER A 41 1.09 -0.06 -1.58
C SER A 41 0.70 -1.22 -0.66
N VAL A 42 0.19 -2.33 -1.19
CA VAL A 42 -0.15 -3.49 -0.35
C VAL A 42 1.10 -4.13 0.26
N THR A 43 2.22 -4.20 -0.46
CA THR A 43 3.48 -4.76 0.07
C THR A 43 4.00 -3.93 1.23
N LEU A 44 4.04 -2.60 1.09
CA LEU A 44 4.48 -1.70 2.15
C LEU A 44 3.53 -1.70 3.34
N SER A 45 2.23 -1.87 3.11
CA SER A 45 1.24 -1.98 4.18
C SER A 45 1.56 -3.13 5.14
N LEU A 46 2.15 -4.22 4.65
CA LEU A 46 2.56 -5.37 5.45
C LEU A 46 4.01 -5.25 5.96
N ALA A 47 4.91 -4.66 5.16
CA ALA A 47 6.30 -4.50 5.56
C ALA A 47 6.48 -3.57 6.77
N ILE A 48 5.69 -2.49 6.86
CA ILE A 48 5.72 -1.53 7.98
C ILE A 48 5.45 -2.21 9.33
N PRO A 49 4.34 -2.93 9.56
CA PRO A 49 4.07 -3.57 10.84
C PRO A 49 5.12 -4.63 11.20
N PHE A 50 5.58 -5.42 10.23
CA PHE A 50 6.60 -6.45 10.48
C PHE A 50 7.93 -5.87 10.96
N ASN A 51 8.36 -4.73 10.42
CA ASN A 51 9.66 -4.16 10.76
C ASN A 51 9.60 -3.12 11.89
N LEU A 52 8.49 -2.39 12.04
CA LEU A 52 8.39 -1.24 12.96
C LEU A 52 7.47 -1.46 14.15
N LEU A 53 6.49 -2.37 14.07
CA LEU A 53 5.53 -2.64 15.15
C LEU A 53 5.82 -3.95 15.90
N GLY A 54 6.53 -4.89 15.27
CA GLY A 54 6.84 -6.21 15.84
C GLY A 54 7.79 -6.22 17.05
N ARG A 55 8.51 -5.13 17.34
CA ARG A 55 9.42 -5.07 18.51
C ARG A 55 8.69 -4.54 19.76
N ARG A 56 8.41 -5.45 20.70
CA ARG A 56 8.17 -5.18 22.11
C ARG A 56 9.50 -5.31 22.86
N ASP A 57 10.39 -4.36 22.64
CA ASP A 57 11.42 -4.05 23.63
C ASP A 57 10.78 -3.16 24.71
#